data_AF-U1F9U8-F1
#
_entry.id   AF-U1F9U8-F1
#
_cell.length_a   1.000
_cell.length_b   1.000
_cell.length_c   1.000
_cell.angle_alpha   90.00
_cell.angle_beta   90.00
_cell.angle_gamma   90.00
#
_symmetry.space_group_name_H-M   'P 1'
#
loop_
_entity.id
_entity.type
_entity.pdbx_description
1 polymer ?
#
loop_
_entity_poly.entity_id
_entity_poly.type
_entity_poly.pdbx_seq_one_letter_code
_entity_poly.pdbx_strand_id
1 'polypeptide(L)' 'MSFSITSTVFDEVDAYCKERGCSRSWFINKAVSSFMKDCLENKADYDVAIAALERFKKSNGKTYTSDELRKEFGL' A
#
# COMPACT_ATOMS: atom_id res chain seq x y z
N MET A 1 22.05 11.12 9.50
CA MET A 1 21.34 10.01 8.85
C MET A 1 21.66 10.09 7.37
N SER A 2 22.28 9.07 6.78
CA SER A 2 22.60 9.03 5.34
C SER A 2 21.77 7.93 4.69
N PHE A 3 21.30 8.19 3.47
CA PHE A 3 20.66 7.19 2.62
C PHE A 3 21.18 7.38 1.20
N SER A 4 21.15 6.30 0.44
CA SER A 4 21.56 6.31 -0.97
C SER A 4 20.36 6.58 -1.85
N ILE A 5 20.53 7.44 -2.85
CA ILE A 5 19.58 7.71 -3.92
C ILE A 5 20.34 7.59 -5.24
N THR A 6 19.69 7.08 -6.29
CA THR A 6 20.31 7.03 -7.62
C THR A 6 20.50 8.45 -8.15
N SER A 7 21.54 8.67 -8.95
CA SER A 7 21.82 10.00 -9.52
C SER A 7 20.63 10.53 -10.32
N THR A 8 19.98 9.66 -11.12
CA THR A 8 18.80 10.03 -11.91
C THR A 8 17.66 10.57 -11.05
N VAL A 9 17.29 9.87 -9.97
CA VAL A 9 16.19 10.33 -9.09
C VAL A 9 16.59 11.61 -8.36
N PHE A 10 17.86 11.76 -7.98
CA PHE A 10 18.35 12.98 -7.38
C PHE A 10 18.20 14.18 -8.32
N ASP A 11 18.60 14.03 -9.58
CA ASP A 11 18.53 15.09 -10.58
C ASP A 11 17.07 15.50 -10.86
N GLU A 12 16.16 14.53 -10.96
CA GLU A 12 14.72 14.77 -11.12
C GLU A 12 14.13 15.53 -9.93
N VAL A 13 14.47 15.12 -8.70
CA VAL A 13 14.00 15.81 -7.48
C VAL A 13 14.56 17.22 -7.40
N ASP A 14 15.83 17.43 -7.75
CA ASP A 14 16.46 18.76 -7.74
C ASP A 14 15.81 19.69 -8.77
N ALA A 15 15.57 19.20 -10.00
CA ALA A 15 14.88 19.95 -11.05
C ALA A 15 13.45 20.35 -10.63
N TYR A 16 12.68 19.40 -10.10
CA TYR A 16 11.33 19.66 -9.60
C TYR A 16 11.32 20.67 -8.46
N CYS A 17 12.25 20.55 -7.51
CA CYS A 17 12.34 21.46 -6.37
C CYS A 17 12.69 22.90 -6.81
N LYS A 18 13.58 23.04 -7.80
CA LYS A 18 13.91 24.34 -8.41
C LYS A 18 12.71 24.98 -9.09
N GLU A 19 11.95 24.21 -9.87
CA GLU A 19 10.75 24.70 -10.55
C GLU A 19 9.66 25.14 -9.57
N ARG A 20 9.46 24.37 -8.49
CA ARG A 20 8.35 24.56 -7.54
C ARG A 20 8.71 25.42 -6.34
N GLY A 21 9.95 25.85 -6.22
CA GLY A 21 10.44 26.68 -5.11
C GLY A 21 10.40 25.97 -3.75
N CYS A 22 10.55 24.64 -3.72
CA CYS A 22 10.58 23.86 -2.49
C CYS A 22 11.98 23.29 -2.22
N SER A 23 12.25 22.86 -0.99
CA SER A 23 13.53 22.25 -0.66
C SER A 23 13.51 20.75 -0.93
N ARG A 24 14.67 20.19 -1.35
CA ARG A 24 14.84 18.73 -1.51
C ARG A 24 14.47 17.96 -0.25
N SER A 25 14.86 18.46 0.92
CA SER A 25 14.52 17.85 2.21
C SER A 25 13.01 17.81 2.45
N TRP A 26 12.29 18.89 2.13
CA TRP A 26 10.83 18.92 2.25
C TRP A 26 10.19 17.88 1.34
N PHE A 27 10.63 17.80 0.08
CA PHE A 27 10.11 16.83 -0.89
C PHE A 27 10.33 15.38 -0.42
N ILE A 28 11.56 15.05 -0.03
CA ILE A 28 11.93 13.69 0.37
C ILE A 28 11.19 13.28 1.64
N ASN A 29 11.07 14.17 2.64
CA ASN A 29 10.29 13.87 3.83
C ASN A 29 8.82 13.60 3.51
N LYS A 30 8.22 14.38 2.61
CA LYS A 30 6.83 14.15 2.16
C LYS A 30 6.68 12.82 1.43
N ALA A 31 7.58 12.52 0.51
CA ALA A 31 7.56 11.29 -0.27
C ALA A 31 7.70 10.04 0.63
N VAL A 32 8.71 10.03 1.51
CA VAL A 32 8.94 8.93 2.46
C VAL A 32 7.77 8.78 3.43
N SER A 33 7.21 9.88 3.94
CA SER A 33 6.05 9.82 4.84
C SER A 33 4.81 9.23 4.15
N SER A 34 4.56 9.63 2.90
CA SER A 34 3.43 9.08 2.12
C SER A 34 3.65 7.59 1.84
N PHE A 35 4.82 7.22 1.34
CA PHE A 35 5.13 5.83 1.02
C PHE A 35 5.08 4.93 2.27
N MET A 36 5.55 5.41 3.42
CA MET A 36 5.45 4.67 4.67
C MET A 36 3.99 4.42 5.08
N LYS A 37 3.10 5.40 4.88
CA LYS A 37 1.68 5.23 5.13
C LYS A 37 1.10 4.12 4.25
N ASP A 38 1.41 4.13 2.96
CA ASP A 38 0.96 3.09 2.03
C ASP A 38 1.52 1.72 2.43
N CYS A 39 2.78 1.63 2.87
CA CYS A 39 3.34 0.37 3.38
C CYS A 39 2.60 -0.16 4.61
N LEU A 40 2.18 0.72 5.52
CA LEU A 40 1.44 0.34 6.72
C LEU A 40 0.00 -0.10 6.40
N GLU A 41 -0.68 0.60 5.49
CA GLU A 41 -2.01 0.21 5.01
C GLU A 41 -1.94 -1.14 4.28
N ASN A 42 -1.01 -1.29 3.35
CA ASN A 42 -0.79 -2.56 2.64
C ASN A 42 -0.50 -3.71 3.62
N LYS A 43 0.30 -3.47 4.67
CA LYS A 43 0.58 -4.50 5.68
C LYS A 43 -0.71 -4.99 6.35
N ALA A 44 -1.59 -4.08 6.74
CA ALA A 44 -2.87 -4.44 7.35
C ALA A 44 -3.75 -5.26 6.38
N ASP A 45 -3.81 -4.85 5.11
CA ASP A 45 -4.55 -5.56 4.08
C ASP A 45 -3.98 -6.97 3.82
N TYR A 46 -2.66 -7.11 3.77
CA TYR A 46 -2.00 -8.42 3.64
C TYR A 46 -2.31 -9.32 4.84
N ASP A 47 -2.27 -8.80 6.07
CA ASP A 47 -2.57 -9.57 7.27
C ASP A 47 -4.05 -10.05 7.26
N VAL A 48 -4.99 -9.21 6.79
CA VAL A 48 -6.41 -9.59 6.58
C VAL A 48 -6.56 -10.65 5.49
N ALA A 49 -5.87 -10.49 4.36
CA ALA A 49 -5.92 -11.43 3.24
C ALA A 49 -5.36 -12.80 3.63
N ILE A 50 -4.26 -12.85 4.38
CA ILE A 50 -3.68 -14.08 4.94
C ILE A 50 -4.69 -14.76 5.86
N ALA A 51 -5.30 -14.02 6.79
CA ALA A 51 -6.31 -14.56 7.70
C ALA A 51 -7.54 -15.11 6.96
N ALA A 52 -8.01 -14.42 5.91
CA ALA A 52 -9.09 -14.89 5.06
C ALA A 52 -8.72 -16.19 4.33
N LEU A 53 -7.52 -16.27 3.77
CA LEU A 53 -7.00 -17.47 3.11
C LEU A 53 -6.87 -18.65 4.08
N GLU A 54 -6.38 -18.42 5.29
CA GLU A 54 -6.29 -19.46 6.33
C GLU A 54 -7.67 -19.99 6.73
N ARG A 55 -8.67 -19.11 6.88
CA ARG A 55 -10.07 -19.52 7.14
C ARG A 55 -10.64 -20.34 5.99
N PHE A 56 -10.40 -19.93 4.74
CA PHE A 56 -10.83 -20.68 3.56
C PHE A 56 -10.20 -22.07 3.52
N LYS A 57 -8.89 -22.18 3.78
CA LYS A 57 -8.19 -23.47 3.87
C LYS A 57 -8.77 -24.36 4.98
N LYS A 58 -9.06 -23.80 6.17
CA LYS A 58 -9.70 -24.52 7.29
C LYS A 58 -11.12 -25.00 6.94
N SER A 59 -11.82 -24.30 6.06
CA SER A 59 -13.13 -24.73 5.53
C SER A 59 -13.05 -25.82 4.46
N ASN A 60 -11.85 -26.36 4.19
CA ASN A 60 -11.57 -27.28 3.09
C ASN A 60 -11.97 -26.73 1.71
N GLY A 61 -11.79 -25.41 1.54
CA GLY A 61 -12.13 -24.73 0.30
C GLY A 61 -13.63 -24.62 0.02
N LYS A 62 -14.49 -24.68 1.05
CA LYS A 62 -15.93 -24.52 0.89
C LYS A 62 -16.24 -23.16 0.26
N THR A 63 -17.01 -23.19 -0.82
CA THR A 63 -17.53 -22.01 -1.51
C THR A 63 -19.05 -22.00 -1.47
N TYR A 64 -19.62 -20.86 -1.86
CA TYR A 64 -21.06 -20.64 -1.92
C TYR A 64 -21.41 -20.03 -3.27
N THR A 65 -22.57 -20.41 -3.80
CA THR A 65 -23.15 -19.79 -4.99
C THR A 65 -23.72 -18.41 -4.64
N SER A 66 -23.90 -17.57 -5.66
CA SER A 66 -24.51 -16.25 -5.45
C SER A 66 -25.94 -16.33 -4.89
N ASP A 67 -26.71 -17.36 -5.24
CA ASP A 67 -28.08 -17.54 -4.75
C ASP A 67 -28.13 -17.95 -3.28
N GLU A 68 -27.20 -18.79 -2.82
CA GLU A 68 -27.05 -19.11 -1.40
C GLU A 68 -26.70 -17.88 -0.57
N LEU A 69 -25.76 -17.06 -1.05
CA LEU A 69 -25.37 -15.82 -0.38
C LEU A 69 -26.54 -14.83 -0.34
N ARG A 70 -27.24 -14.64 -1.45
CA ARG A 70 -28.42 -13.75 -1.52
C ARG A 70 -29.47 -14.13 -0.48
N LYS A 71 -29.78 -15.42 -0.40
CA LYS A 71 -30.73 -15.95 0.60
C LYS A 71 -30.26 -15.75 2.03
N GLU A 72 -28.97 -15.96 2.31
CA GLU A 72 -28.39 -15.83 3.66
C GLU A 72 -28.33 -14.36 4.12
N PHE A 73 -28.00 -13.44 3.22
CA PHE A 73 -27.85 -12.01 3.53
C PHE A 73 -29.12 -11.18 3.28
N GLY A 74 -30.22 -11.78 2.81
CA GLY A 74 -31.47 -11.09 2.51
C GLY A 74 -31.37 -10.10 1.33
N LEU A 75 -30.55 -10.43 0.34
CA LEU A 75 -30.29 -9.65 -0.88
C LEU A 75 -31.09 -10.17 -2.08
#